data_AF-A0A9D6IQP6-F1
#
_entry.id   AF-A0A9D6IQP6-F1
#
_cell.length_a   1.000
_cell.length_b   1.000
_cell.length_c   1.000
_cell.angle_alpha   90.00
_cell.angle_beta   90.00
_cell.angle_gamma   90.00
#
_symmetry.space_group_name_H-M   'P 1'
#
loop_
_entity.id
_entity.type
_entity.pdbx_description
1 polymer ?
#
loop_
_entity_poly.entity_id
_entity_poly.type
_entity_poly.pdbx_seq_one_letter_code
_entity_poly.pdbx_strand_id
1 'polypeptide(L)'
;MLGQLGIGSCIGFNCSHRHGHCRMPSAVSPLSSREIELRGLPREHDGVVLVYISDLHLGSLLGERWLTAIVDRVNAQDPSIITLGSDVFDGSSRHSEALVPALKRLHAPLGVWAVT
;
A
#
# COMPACT_ATOMS: atom_id res chain seq x y z
N MET A 1 -18.17 -3.98 23.69
CA MET A 1 -18.74 -3.28 22.51
C MET A 1 -17.82 -3.59 21.35
N LEU A 2 -18.28 -4.35 20.36
CA LEU A 2 -17.48 -4.77 19.20
C LEU A 2 -17.57 -3.65 18.16
N GLY A 3 -16.45 -3.01 17.83
CA GLY A 3 -16.34 -2.09 16.71
C GLY A 3 -15.90 -2.88 15.47
N GLN A 4 -16.57 -2.67 14.34
CA GLN A 4 -16.18 -3.26 13.06
C GLN A 4 -15.17 -2.31 12.40
N LEU A 5 -13.90 -2.72 12.31
CA LEU A 5 -12.96 -1.96 11.47
C LEU A 5 -13.22 -2.35 10.03
N GLY A 6 -13.65 -1.38 9.23
CA GLY A 6 -13.86 -1.53 7.79
C GLY A 6 -12.58 -1.99 7.10
N ILE A 7 -12.70 -3.10 6.38
CA ILE A 7 -11.95 -3.53 5.19
C ILE A 7 -10.46 -3.10 5.17
N GLY A 8 -9.60 -3.93 5.75
CA GLY A 8 -8.16 -3.84 5.54
C GLY A 8 -7.81 -4.25 4.10
N SER A 9 -7.54 -3.28 3.23
CA SER A 9 -7.03 -3.53 1.88
C SER A 9 -5.51 -3.63 1.91
N CYS A 10 -4.98 -4.86 1.98
CA CYS A 10 -3.55 -5.10 1.81
C CYS A 10 -3.20 -5.12 0.32
N ILE A 11 -2.45 -4.12 -0.15
CA ILE A 11 -1.85 -4.13 -1.48
C ILE A 11 -0.35 -4.40 -1.28
N GLY A 12 0.01 -5.68 -1.29
CA GLY A 12 1.39 -6.13 -1.15
C GLY A 12 1.85 -6.89 -2.40
N PHE A 13 3.11 -6.70 -2.76
CA PHE A 13 3.80 -7.58 -3.69
C PHE A 13 4.38 -8.75 -2.88
N ASN A 14 4.00 -9.99 -3.23
CA ASN A 14 4.62 -11.18 -2.63
C ASN A 14 5.57 -11.80 -3.66
N CYS A 15 6.87 -11.49 -3.56
CA CYS A 15 7.85 -12.23 -4.36
C CYS A 15 8.12 -13.61 -3.73
N SER A 16 7.55 -14.66 -4.31
CA SER A 16 7.89 -16.03 -3.91
C SER A 16 9.31 -16.37 -4.38
N HIS A 17 10.25 -16.49 -3.44
CA HIS A 17 11.63 -16.97 -3.66
C HIS A 17 11.70 -18.48 -3.98
N ARG A 18 10.71 -19.04 -4.68
CA ARG A 18 10.79 -20.41 -5.20
C ARG A 18 11.61 -20.38 -6.49
N HIS A 19 12.86 -20.84 -6.43
CA HIS A 19 13.79 -21.09 -7.54
C HIS A 19 14.71 -19.94 -8.00
N GLY A 20 15.02 -18.95 -7.15
CA GLY A 20 16.11 -17.99 -7.44
C GLY A 20 15.83 -16.95 -8.53
N HIS A 21 14.58 -16.81 -8.98
CA HIS A 21 14.15 -15.77 -9.93
C HIS A 21 12.88 -15.08 -9.43
N CYS A 22 13.00 -13.80 -9.04
CA CYS A 22 11.84 -12.92 -8.85
C CYS A 22 11.27 -12.55 -10.22
N ARG A 23 10.06 -13.04 -10.53
CA ARG A 23 9.35 -12.69 -11.76
C ARG A 23 8.51 -11.46 -11.51
N MET A 24 8.75 -10.42 -12.30
CA MET A 24 7.99 -9.17 -12.24
C MET A 24 6.50 -9.44 -12.50
N PRO A 25 5.60 -8.95 -11.63
CA PRO A 25 4.17 -9.12 -11.84
C PRO A 25 3.74 -8.26 -13.03
N SER A 26 3.04 -8.86 -13.99
CA SER A 26 2.46 -8.15 -15.13
C SER A 26 1.25 -7.29 -14.76
N ALA A 27 0.70 -7.46 -13.55
CA ALA A 27 -0.46 -6.76 -13.03
C ALA A 27 -0.42 -6.65 -11.49
N VAL A 28 -1.16 -5.70 -10.92
CA VAL A 28 -1.38 -5.60 -9.48
C VAL A 28 -2.22 -6.79 -9.01
N SER A 29 -1.82 -7.44 -7.92
CA SER A 29 -2.55 -8.55 -7.29
C SER A 29 -4.02 -8.19 -7.05
N PRO A 30 -4.99 -9.12 -7.20
CA PRO A 30 -6.38 -8.86 -6.86
C PRO A 30 -6.54 -8.43 -5.40
N LEU A 31 -7.50 -7.56 -5.12
CA LEU A 31 -7.86 -7.21 -3.74
C LEU A 31 -8.56 -8.39 -3.11
N SER A 32 -8.16 -8.70 -1.88
CA SER A 32 -8.93 -9.57 -1.00
C SER A 32 -9.51 -8.72 0.12
N SER A 33 -10.81 -8.85 0.36
CA SER A 33 -11.49 -8.25 1.51
C SER A 33 -11.69 -9.30 2.59
N ARG A 34 -11.48 -8.92 3.85
CA ARG A 34 -11.80 -9.70 5.04
C ARG A 34 -12.31 -8.76 6.12
N GLU A 35 -13.39 -9.16 6.77
CA GLU A 35 -13.87 -8.49 7.98
C GLU A 35 -13.18 -9.08 9.21
N ILE A 36 -12.73 -8.21 10.11
CA ILE A 36 -12.11 -8.59 11.38
C ILE A 36 -12.74 -7.80 12.52
N GLU A 37 -12.93 -8.45 13.66
CA GLU A 37 -13.40 -7.78 14.87
C GLU A 37 -12.22 -7.27 15.70
N LEU A 38 -12.17 -5.96 15.94
CA LEU A 38 -11.17 -5.35 16.81
C LEU A 38 -11.76 -5.10 18.20
N ARG A 39 -11.31 -5.87 19.19
CA ARG A 39 -11.69 -5.66 20.58
C ARG A 39 -11.07 -4.36 21.10
N GLY A 40 -11.91 -3.48 21.66
CA GLY A 40 -11.45 -2.25 22.27
C GLY A 40 -11.16 -1.13 21.27
N LEU A 41 -11.62 -1.23 20.02
CA LEU A 41 -11.57 -0.12 19.08
C LEU A 41 -12.39 1.06 19.63
N PRO A 42 -11.79 2.24 19.85
CA PRO A 42 -12.54 3.44 20.25
C PRO A 42 -13.61 3.77 19.21
N ARG A 43 -14.80 4.20 19.67
CA ARG A 43 -15.92 4.52 18.74
C ARG A 43 -15.61 5.68 17.81
N GLU A 44 -14.71 6.57 18.21
CA GLU A 44 -14.17 7.67 17.38
C GLU A 44 -13.36 7.18 16.17
N HIS A 45 -12.90 5.93 16.18
CA HIS A 45 -12.18 5.30 15.07
C HIS A 45 -13.07 4.38 14.23
N ASP A 46 -14.36 4.29 14.56
CA ASP A 46 -15.32 3.56 13.74
C ASP A 46 -15.47 4.25 12.39
N GLY A 47 -15.39 3.49 11.29
CA GLY A 47 -15.38 4.02 9.93
C GLY A 47 -14.06 4.65 9.45
N VAL A 48 -12.98 4.65 10.26
CA VAL A 48 -11.65 5.06 9.78
C VAL A 48 -11.12 4.04 8.79
N VAL A 49 -10.74 4.49 7.59
CA VAL A 49 -10.09 3.67 6.57
C VAL A 49 -8.59 3.89 6.62
N LEU A 50 -7.87 2.87 7.11
CA LEU A 50 -6.41 2.84 7.11
C LEU A 50 -5.91 1.98 5.95
N VAL A 51 -5.13 2.58 5.06
CA VAL A 51 -4.42 1.84 4.00
C VAL A 51 -2.95 1.74 4.35
N TYR A 52 -2.49 0.51 4.59
CA TYR A 52 -1.08 0.18 4.80
C TYR A 52 -0.50 -0.44 3.53
N ILE A 53 0.63 0.10 3.07
CA ILE A 53 1.32 -0.31 1.85
C ILE A 53 2.75 -0.70 2.22
N SER A 54 3.20 -1.89 1.85
CA SER A 54 4.57 -2.36 2.08
C SER A 54 5.14 -3.07 0.84
N ASP A 55 6.45 -3.32 0.86
CA ASP A 55 7.14 -4.13 -0.15
C ASP A 55 6.94 -3.58 -1.57
N LEU A 56 6.98 -2.24 -1.71
CA LEU A 56 6.82 -1.58 -2.99
C LEU A 56 8.05 -1.77 -3.90
N HIS A 57 9.24 -1.97 -3.31
CA HIS A 57 10.49 -2.23 -4.03
C HIS A 57 10.68 -1.29 -5.23
N LEU A 58 10.45 0.00 -5.01
CA LEU A 58 10.52 1.03 -6.05
C LEU A 58 11.98 1.20 -6.48
N GLY A 59 12.25 0.98 -7.78
CA GLY A 59 13.61 1.02 -8.32
C GLY A 59 13.83 0.00 -9.42
N SER A 60 14.74 -0.94 -9.19
CA SER A 60 15.19 -1.94 -10.17
C SER A 60 14.13 -2.99 -10.50
N LEU A 61 13.24 -3.26 -9.56
CA LEU A 61 12.12 -4.15 -9.73
C LEU A 61 10.92 -3.38 -10.30
N LEU A 62 10.25 -2.56 -9.51
CA LEU A 62 8.93 -2.03 -9.87
C LEU A 62 8.97 -0.56 -10.33
N GLY A 63 8.35 -0.28 -11.49
CA GLY A 63 8.40 1.02 -12.17
C GLY A 63 7.09 1.83 -12.14
N GLU A 64 7.11 2.99 -12.81
CA GLU A 64 6.05 4.02 -12.76
C GLU A 64 4.65 3.51 -13.09
N ARG A 65 4.50 2.69 -14.15
CA ARG A 65 3.19 2.15 -14.55
C ARG A 65 2.58 1.27 -13.46
N TRP A 66 3.40 0.45 -12.80
CA TRP A 66 2.93 -0.41 -11.72
C TRP A 66 2.54 0.43 -10.51
N LEU A 67 3.41 1.37 -10.10
CA LEU A 67 3.13 2.30 -9.01
C LEU A 67 1.86 3.13 -9.25
N THR A 68 1.63 3.59 -10.47
CA THR A 68 0.42 4.31 -10.86
C THR A 68 -0.83 3.47 -10.60
N ALA A 69 -0.83 2.19 -10.99
CA ALA A 69 -1.95 1.29 -10.74
C ALA A 69 -2.17 1.02 -9.24
N ILE A 70 -1.11 0.98 -8.43
CA ILE A 70 -1.22 0.89 -6.97
C ILE A 70 -1.88 2.15 -6.41
N VAL A 71 -1.38 3.33 -6.78
CA VAL A 71 -1.88 4.62 -6.30
C VAL A 71 -3.35 4.82 -6.66
N ASP A 72 -3.74 4.47 -7.89
CA ASP A 72 -5.15 4.53 -8.33
C ASP A 72 -6.04 3.66 -7.44
N ARG A 73 -5.55 2.48 -7.10
CA ARG A 73 -6.28 1.52 -6.27
C ARG A 73 -6.38 1.96 -4.81
N VAL A 74 -5.31 2.53 -4.26
CA VAL A 74 -5.26 3.09 -2.91
C VAL A 74 -6.24 4.23 -2.78
N ASN A 75 -6.19 5.21 -3.69
CA ASN A 75 -7.09 6.36 -3.66
C ASN A 75 -8.56 5.95 -3.84
N ALA A 76 -8.84 4.90 -4.62
CA ALA A 76 -10.19 4.35 -4.77
C ALA A 76 -10.76 3.71 -3.49
N GLN A 77 -9.95 3.48 -2.46
CA GLN A 77 -10.43 3.04 -1.14
C GLN A 77 -10.93 4.19 -0.26
N ASP A 78 -10.83 5.46 -0.72
CA ASP A 78 -11.15 6.65 0.07
C ASP A 78 -10.49 6.66 1.47
N PRO A 79 -9.14 6.55 1.54
CA PRO A 79 -8.44 6.37 2.79
C PRO A 79 -8.52 7.62 3.68
N SER A 80 -8.77 7.41 4.97
CA SER A 80 -8.62 8.45 5.99
C SER A 80 -7.13 8.70 6.28
N ILE A 81 -6.32 7.64 6.28
CA ILE A 81 -4.88 7.68 6.49
C ILE A 81 -4.18 6.65 5.59
N ILE A 82 -3.02 7.02 5.05
CA ILE A 82 -2.14 6.11 4.31
C ILE A 82 -0.82 5.96 5.07
N THR A 83 -0.36 4.74 5.25
CA THR A 83 0.92 4.41 5.87
C THR A 83 1.77 3.56 4.91
N LEU A 84 2.96 4.06 4.58
CA LEU A 84 4.00 3.36 3.84
C LEU A 84 4.90 2.65 4.85
N GLY A 85 4.94 1.32 4.78
CA GLY A 85 5.74 0.46 5.65
C GLY A 85 7.13 0.16 5.10
N SER A 86 7.60 -1.07 5.31
CA SER A 86 8.94 -1.53 4.89
C SER A 86 9.11 -1.62 3.37
N ASP A 87 10.37 -1.64 2.94
CA ASP A 87 10.82 -1.93 1.58
C ASP A 87 10.15 -1.06 0.49
N VAL A 88 10.05 0.25 0.76
CA VAL A 88 9.52 1.22 -0.21
C VAL A 88 10.46 1.37 -1.41
N PHE A 89 11.77 1.44 -1.18
CA PHE A 89 12.77 1.65 -2.24
C PHE A 89 13.84 0.55 -2.22
N ASP A 90 14.18 0.03 -3.40
CA ASP A 90 15.40 -0.77 -3.57
C ASP A 90 16.57 0.19 -3.73
N GLY A 91 17.67 -0.02 -2.99
CA GLY A 91 18.78 0.92 -2.78
C GLY A 91 19.49 1.55 -4.01
N SER A 92 19.01 1.35 -5.24
CA SER A 92 19.37 2.14 -6.42
C SER A 92 18.42 3.32 -6.63
N SER A 93 18.80 4.52 -6.20
CA SER A 93 18.05 5.77 -6.37
C SER A 93 17.99 6.30 -7.81
N ARG A 94 18.58 5.60 -8.78
CA ARG A 94 18.83 6.09 -10.15
C ARG A 94 17.56 6.36 -10.96
N HIS A 95 16.39 5.95 -10.47
CA HIS A 95 15.09 6.11 -11.13
C HIS A 95 13.98 6.65 -10.20
N SER A 96 14.31 7.06 -8.96
CA SER A 96 13.30 7.47 -7.97
C SER A 96 12.59 8.78 -8.34
N GLU A 97 13.27 9.72 -9.01
CA GLU A 97 12.70 11.01 -9.40
C GLU A 97 11.48 10.84 -10.33
N ALA A 98 11.53 9.88 -11.25
CA ALA A 98 10.42 9.58 -12.16
C ALA A 98 9.19 9.01 -11.43
N LEU A 99 9.35 8.49 -10.21
CA LEU A 99 8.27 7.91 -9.40
C LEU A 99 7.60 8.93 -8.49
N VAL A 100 8.27 10.06 -8.20
CA VAL A 100 7.75 11.13 -7.33
C VAL A 100 6.39 11.65 -7.78
N PRO A 101 6.12 11.91 -9.08
CA PRO A 101 4.80 12.37 -9.51
C PRO A 101 3.68 11.40 -9.16
N ALA A 102 3.91 10.08 -9.30
CA ALA A 102 2.93 9.07 -8.94
C ALA A 102 2.71 9.01 -7.42
N LEU A 103 3.77 9.04 -6.61
CA LEU A 103 3.66 9.07 -5.15
C LEU A 103 2.91 10.29 -4.63
N LYS A 104 3.11 11.47 -5.24
CA LYS A 104 2.41 12.71 -4.87
C LYS A 104 0.89 12.66 -5.09
N ARG A 105 0.38 11.69 -5.85
CA ARG A 105 -1.05 11.50 -6.05
C ARG A 105 -1.70 10.75 -4.89
N LEU A 106 -0.94 10.12 -3.98
CA LEU A 106 -1.49 9.56 -2.75
C LEU A 106 -2.10 10.69 -1.93
N HIS A 107 -3.36 10.51 -1.53
CA HIS A 107 -4.09 11.53 -0.81
C HIS A 107 -4.94 10.90 0.28
N ALA A 108 -4.80 11.43 1.50
CA ALA A 108 -5.60 11.04 2.65
C ALA A 108 -5.74 12.26 3.59
N PRO A 109 -6.94 12.55 4.12
CA PRO A 109 -7.18 13.73 4.96
C PRO A 109 -6.31 13.78 6.24
N LEU A 110 -6.00 12.63 6.84
CA LEU A 110 -5.13 12.52 8.02
C LEU A 110 -3.65 12.37 7.66
N GLY A 111 -3.32 12.46 6.37
CA GLY A 111 -1.96 12.45 5.85
C GLY A 111 -1.48 11.10 5.31
N VAL A 112 -0.34 11.20 4.62
CA VAL A 112 0.43 10.07 4.10
C VAL A 112 1.73 10.00 4.89
N TRP A 113 1.95 8.89 5.57
CA TRP A 113 3.06 8.72 6.52
C TRP A 113 3.98 7.60 6.05
N ALA A 114 5.30 7.80 6.18
CA ALA A 114 6.28 6.73 6.05
C ALA A 114 6.69 6.25 7.45
N VAL A 115 6.62 4.94 7.67
CA VAL A 115 7.00 4.26 8.90
C VAL A 115 8.14 3.30 8.56
N THR A 116 9.37 3.76 8.82
CA THR A 116 10.62 3.10 8.38
C THR A 116 11.51 2.76 9.55
#